data_AF-A0A7S1YLT6-F1
#
_entry.id   AF-A0A7S1YLT6-F1
#
_cell.length_a   1.000
_cell.length_b   1.000
_cell.length_c   1.000
_cell.angle_alpha   90.00
_cell.angle_beta   90.00
_cell.angle_gamma   90.00
#
_symmetry.space_group_name_H-M   'P 1'
#
loop_
_entity.id
_entity.type
_entity.pdbx_description
1 polymer ?
#
loop_
_entity_poly.entity_id
_entity_poly.type
_entity_poly.pdbx_seq_one_letter_code
_entity_poly.pdbx_strand_id
1 'polypeptide(L)'
;GRQLKIGLGVLSRSAFDAGVRSSPYTPDITFSHFLPLYLTPDHGQRALRATQLTLRVLSGPNQPRNWSWRFAARALPRCLRSLAVAFFTGDTHASESCLVEFLGIARWLVHFADTSPQLAADLDSRVSSFVRSAKGRSRSAVPDLGDFVCYMLAARSLDLSAVIPALVREVLARNVRWAKGAKDPTHVFDACKVSFRTVAFLVSGLLFTLVPFPAQQLDSRAGSPLASQLAGLQQSAKECAKISSFREWYESLRLRAPERMDLEWDRAVRESQRTAS
;
A
#
# COMPACT_ATOMS: atom_id res chain seq x y z
N GLY A 1 6.80 -4.10 -8.97
CA GLY A 1 6.57 -3.42 -10.27
C GLY A 1 7.48 -2.20 -10.38
N ARG A 2 7.47 -1.44 -11.48
CA ARG A 2 8.14 -0.12 -11.49
C ARG A 2 7.48 0.78 -10.44
N GLN A 3 8.28 1.36 -9.54
CA GLN A 3 7.82 2.35 -8.57
C GLN A 3 7.33 3.59 -9.31
N LEU A 4 6.20 4.16 -8.87
CA LEU A 4 5.76 5.45 -9.36
C LEU A 4 6.53 6.53 -8.60
N LYS A 5 7.12 7.49 -9.31
CA LYS A 5 7.51 8.75 -8.68
C LYS A 5 6.22 9.53 -8.41
N ILE A 6 5.89 9.74 -7.15
CA ILE A 6 4.69 10.45 -6.74
C ILE A 6 5.13 11.73 -6.07
N GLY A 7 4.84 12.86 -6.71
CA GLY A 7 4.82 14.14 -6.02
C GLY A 7 3.49 14.27 -5.32
N LEU A 8 3.49 14.86 -4.13
CA LEU A 8 2.29 15.17 -3.37
C LEU A 8 2.02 16.67 -3.38
N GLY A 9 0.75 17.04 -3.43
CA GLY A 9 0.27 18.41 -3.41
C GLY A 9 -1.21 18.49 -3.71
N VAL A 10 -2.02 18.81 -2.69
CA VAL A 10 -3.43 19.17 -2.89
C VAL A 10 -3.50 20.46 -3.71
N LEU A 11 -4.02 20.34 -4.93
CA LEU A 11 -4.17 21.45 -5.87
C LEU A 11 -5.51 21.34 -6.59
N SER A 12 -6.06 22.50 -6.97
CA SER A 12 -7.30 22.53 -7.75
C SER A 12 -7.05 22.11 -9.20
N ARG A 13 -8.06 21.54 -9.85
CA ARG A 13 -7.96 21.18 -11.27
C ARG A 13 -7.62 22.39 -12.15
N SER A 14 -8.15 23.58 -11.84
CA SER A 14 -7.84 24.80 -12.57
C SER A 14 -6.38 25.23 -12.42
N ALA A 15 -5.80 25.12 -11.22
CA ALA A 15 -4.37 25.38 -11.01
C ALA A 15 -3.50 24.37 -11.77
N PHE A 16 -3.90 23.09 -11.77
CA PHE A 16 -3.28 22.08 -12.62
C PHE A 16 -3.35 22.54 -14.08
N ASP A 17 -4.52 22.80 -14.63
CA ASP A 17 -4.65 23.11 -16.06
C ASP A 17 -3.94 24.43 -16.43
N ALA A 18 -3.76 25.36 -15.49
CA ALA A 18 -2.97 26.59 -15.63
C ALA A 18 -1.44 26.41 -15.54
N GLY A 19 -0.94 25.18 -15.35
CA GLY A 19 0.50 24.88 -15.37
C GLY A 19 1.16 24.79 -13.99
N VAL A 20 0.41 24.89 -12.88
CA VAL A 20 0.94 24.62 -11.54
C VAL A 20 1.19 23.11 -11.43
N ARG A 21 2.44 22.73 -11.65
CA ARG A 21 2.88 21.33 -11.82
C ARG A 21 3.95 20.92 -10.81
N SER A 22 4.36 21.76 -9.89
CA SER A 22 5.45 21.43 -8.95
C SER A 22 4.91 21.05 -7.57
N SER A 23 5.50 20.03 -6.97
CA SER A 23 5.26 19.70 -5.56
C SER A 23 5.91 20.76 -4.68
N PRO A 24 5.19 21.32 -3.68
CA PRO A 24 5.80 22.23 -2.71
C PRO A 24 6.78 21.53 -1.76
N TYR A 25 6.72 20.20 -1.69
CA TYR A 25 7.54 19.37 -0.81
C TYR A 25 8.72 18.71 -1.52
N THR A 26 8.67 18.65 -2.84
CA THR A 26 9.65 17.96 -3.69
C THR A 26 9.77 18.77 -4.98
N PRO A 27 10.53 19.88 -4.96
CA PRO A 27 10.56 20.85 -6.06
C PRO A 27 11.05 20.26 -7.39
N ASP A 28 11.82 19.17 -7.32
CA ASP A 28 12.34 18.39 -8.44
C ASP A 28 11.28 17.45 -9.08
N ILE A 29 10.12 17.28 -8.44
CA ILE A 29 9.04 16.45 -8.95
C ILE A 29 7.96 17.32 -9.61
N THR A 30 7.81 17.14 -10.91
CA THR A 30 6.73 17.71 -11.71
C THR A 30 5.56 16.72 -11.83
N PHE A 31 4.37 17.15 -11.44
CA PHE A 31 3.12 16.42 -11.62
C PHE A 31 2.84 16.22 -13.12
N SER A 32 2.77 14.96 -13.55
CA SER A 32 2.40 14.62 -14.93
C SER A 32 0.91 14.32 -15.09
N HIS A 33 0.23 14.01 -13.99
CA HIS A 33 -1.17 13.57 -14.00
C HIS A 33 -1.91 14.18 -12.82
N PHE A 34 -3.21 14.43 -13.00
CA PHE A 34 -4.11 14.90 -11.94
C PHE A 34 -4.97 13.73 -11.46
N LEU A 35 -4.87 13.36 -10.18
CA LEU A 35 -5.77 12.43 -9.53
C LEU A 35 -6.66 13.20 -8.57
N PRO A 36 -7.97 13.38 -8.88
CA PRO A 36 -8.89 14.03 -7.95
C PRO A 36 -8.94 13.31 -6.61
N LEU A 37 -9.22 14.03 -5.52
CA LEU A 37 -9.53 13.40 -4.22
C LEU A 37 -10.99 12.94 -4.17
N TYR A 38 -11.29 11.90 -3.39
CA TYR A 38 -12.67 11.54 -3.04
C TYR A 38 -13.05 12.22 -1.73
N LEU A 39 -13.78 13.33 -1.82
CA LEU A 39 -14.17 14.14 -0.65
C LEU A 39 -15.51 13.71 -0.07
N THR A 40 -16.54 13.71 -0.91
CA THR A 40 -17.91 13.29 -0.62
C THR A 40 -18.42 12.42 -1.77
N PRO A 41 -19.56 11.71 -1.64
CA PRO A 41 -20.16 10.98 -2.76
C PRO A 41 -20.47 11.87 -3.96
N ASP A 42 -21.00 13.07 -3.72
CA ASP A 42 -21.32 14.05 -4.76
C ASP A 42 -20.04 14.57 -5.46
N HIS A 43 -18.99 14.90 -4.71
CA HIS A 43 -17.69 15.25 -5.30
C HIS A 43 -17.08 14.07 -6.06
N GLY A 44 -17.16 12.87 -5.51
CA GLY A 44 -16.67 11.63 -6.12
C GLY A 44 -17.34 11.37 -7.47
N GLN A 45 -18.66 11.56 -7.56
CA GLN A 45 -19.41 11.41 -8.81
C GLN A 45 -18.96 12.42 -9.87
N ARG A 46 -18.76 13.70 -9.50
CA ARG A 46 -18.21 14.70 -10.43
C ARG A 46 -16.79 14.37 -10.88
N ALA A 47 -15.97 13.88 -9.96
CA ALA A 47 -14.57 13.54 -10.21
C ALA A 47 -14.38 12.21 -10.97
N LEU A 48 -15.40 11.34 -10.98
CA LEU A 48 -15.29 9.93 -11.39
C LEU A 48 -14.64 9.77 -12.76
N ARG A 49 -15.12 10.52 -13.77
CA ARG A 49 -14.59 10.40 -15.14
C ARG A 49 -13.11 10.78 -15.22
N ALA A 50 -12.71 11.87 -14.54
CA ALA A 50 -11.32 12.30 -14.51
C ALA A 50 -10.45 11.28 -13.78
N THR A 51 -10.91 10.76 -12.64
CA THR A 51 -10.25 9.68 -11.89
C THR A 51 -10.07 8.44 -12.76
N GLN A 52 -11.11 7.97 -13.44
CA GLN A 52 -11.06 6.79 -14.31
C GLN A 52 -10.04 6.94 -15.44
N LEU A 53 -9.98 8.11 -16.08
CA LEU A 53 -8.99 8.42 -17.11
C LEU A 53 -7.57 8.39 -16.55
N THR A 54 -7.33 9.01 -15.39
CA THR A 54 -6.02 9.01 -14.73
C THR A 54 -5.60 7.59 -14.35
N LEU A 55 -6.46 6.81 -13.69
CA LEU A 55 -6.14 5.44 -13.27
C LEU A 55 -5.84 4.51 -14.46
N ARG A 56 -6.52 4.71 -15.58
CA ARG A 56 -6.23 4.00 -16.83
C ARG A 56 -4.82 4.30 -17.34
N VAL A 57 -4.43 5.56 -17.41
CA VAL A 57 -3.09 5.96 -17.87
C VAL A 57 -2.01 5.45 -16.92
N LEU A 58 -2.24 5.58 -15.61
CA LEU A 58 -1.32 5.05 -14.61
C LEU A 58 -1.16 3.52 -14.75
N SER A 59 -2.20 2.79 -15.14
CA SER A 59 -2.17 1.33 -15.27
C SER A 59 -1.21 0.79 -16.34
N GLY A 60 -0.64 1.65 -17.18
CA GLY A 60 0.43 1.32 -18.13
C GLY A 60 0.18 1.89 -19.54
N PRO A 61 1.14 1.73 -20.47
CA PRO A 61 0.91 2.06 -21.88
C PRO A 61 -0.14 1.13 -22.50
N ASN A 62 -0.75 1.55 -23.61
CA ASN A 62 -1.64 0.75 -24.45
C ASN A 62 -2.86 0.12 -23.74
N GLN A 63 -3.38 0.76 -22.69
CA GLN A 63 -4.62 0.27 -22.08
C GLN A 63 -5.85 0.53 -22.99
N PRO A 64 -6.83 -0.38 -23.01
CA PRO A 64 -8.10 -0.19 -23.72
C PRO A 64 -8.75 1.16 -23.38
N ARG A 65 -9.50 1.76 -24.30
CA ARG A 65 -10.17 3.05 -24.06
C ARG A 65 -11.29 2.95 -23.02
N ASN A 66 -11.97 1.81 -22.97
CA ASN A 66 -13.10 1.58 -22.08
C ASN A 66 -12.64 1.42 -20.63
N TRP A 67 -13.42 1.97 -19.69
CA TRP A 67 -13.18 1.79 -18.26
C TRP A 67 -13.23 0.31 -17.88
N SER A 68 -12.33 -0.08 -16.97
CA SER A 68 -12.35 -1.36 -16.29
C SER A 68 -11.93 -1.13 -14.85
N TRP A 69 -12.65 -1.76 -13.90
CA TRP A 69 -12.29 -1.76 -12.48
C TRP A 69 -10.85 -2.25 -12.23
N ARG A 70 -10.29 -3.04 -13.17
CA ARG A 70 -8.90 -3.52 -13.12
C ARG A 70 -7.88 -2.39 -13.11
N PHE A 71 -8.22 -1.21 -13.65
CA PHE A 71 -7.37 -0.04 -13.58
C PHE A 71 -7.27 0.50 -12.15
N ALA A 72 -8.38 0.56 -11.41
CA ALA A 72 -8.37 0.92 -10.00
C ALA A 72 -7.57 -0.09 -9.17
N ALA A 73 -7.82 -1.39 -9.38
CA ALA A 73 -7.11 -2.49 -8.71
C ALA A 73 -5.59 -2.47 -8.96
N ARG A 74 -5.13 -1.91 -10.08
CA ARG A 74 -3.69 -1.84 -10.40
C ARG A 74 -3.06 -0.53 -9.95
N ALA A 75 -3.71 0.60 -10.22
CA ALA A 75 -3.10 1.91 -10.04
C ALA A 75 -3.11 2.36 -8.57
N LEU A 76 -4.24 2.25 -7.86
CA LEU A 76 -4.37 2.80 -6.50
C LEU A 76 -3.47 2.09 -5.47
N PRO A 77 -3.43 0.74 -5.41
CA PRO A 77 -2.52 0.01 -4.52
C PRO A 77 -1.05 0.36 -4.75
N ARG A 78 -0.66 0.47 -6.03
CA ARG A 78 0.70 0.87 -6.39
C ARG A 78 1.01 2.30 -6.02
N CYS A 79 0.03 3.21 -6.03
CA CYS A 79 0.21 4.57 -5.53
C CYS A 79 0.44 4.58 -4.02
N LEU A 80 -0.44 3.92 -3.25
CA LEU A 80 -0.32 3.80 -1.79
C LEU A 80 1.03 3.20 -1.39
N ARG A 81 1.41 2.06 -1.98
CA ARG A 81 2.70 1.45 -1.73
C ARG A 81 3.86 2.36 -2.11
N SER A 82 3.82 3.05 -3.25
CA SER A 82 4.93 3.93 -3.65
C SER A 82 5.12 5.08 -2.66
N LEU A 83 4.03 5.63 -2.10
CA LEU A 83 4.10 6.63 -1.03
C LEU A 83 4.67 6.06 0.26
N ALA A 84 4.21 4.87 0.66
CA ALA A 84 4.76 4.21 1.84
C ALA A 84 6.27 3.94 1.69
N VAL A 85 6.74 3.52 0.51
CA VAL A 85 8.18 3.38 0.24
C VAL A 85 8.89 4.73 0.36
N ALA A 86 8.35 5.80 -0.21
CA ALA A 86 8.95 7.15 -0.16
C ALA A 86 9.12 7.66 1.28
N PHE A 87 8.22 7.29 2.20
CA PHE A 87 8.37 7.61 3.63
C PHE A 87 9.60 6.97 4.27
N PHE A 88 10.02 5.79 3.80
CA PHE A 88 11.11 5.03 4.42
C PHE A 88 12.42 5.05 3.64
N THR A 89 12.42 5.53 2.39
CA THR A 89 13.64 5.90 1.66
C THR A 89 14.12 7.30 2.03
N GLY A 90 13.27 8.12 2.64
CA GLY A 90 13.57 9.52 2.97
C GLY A 90 13.23 10.50 1.85
N ASP A 91 12.66 10.02 0.74
CA ASP A 91 12.24 10.86 -0.40
C ASP A 91 11.03 11.74 -0.06
N THR A 92 10.26 11.39 0.97
CA THR A 92 9.08 12.14 1.39
C THR A 92 8.90 12.02 2.90
N HIS A 93 8.70 13.15 3.59
CA HIS A 93 8.34 13.13 4.99
C HIS A 93 6.86 12.76 5.15
N ALA A 94 6.53 11.87 6.10
CA ALA A 94 5.14 11.53 6.45
C ALA A 94 4.44 12.68 7.22
N SER A 95 4.36 13.86 6.58
CA SER A 95 3.65 15.03 7.10
C SER A 95 2.13 14.82 7.09
N GLU A 96 1.39 15.67 7.81
CA GLU A 96 -0.06 15.67 7.80
C GLU A 96 -0.63 15.75 6.38
N SER A 97 -0.15 16.70 5.57
CA SER A 97 -0.57 16.87 4.19
C SER A 97 -0.35 15.60 3.36
N CYS A 98 0.81 14.95 3.51
CA CYS A 98 1.11 13.74 2.77
C CYS A 98 0.20 12.57 3.17
N LEU A 99 -0.12 12.47 4.45
CA LEU A 99 -1.02 11.42 4.97
C LEU A 99 -2.48 11.66 4.56
N VAL A 100 -2.92 12.91 4.46
CA VAL A 100 -4.24 13.25 3.89
C VAL A 100 -4.34 12.79 2.43
N GLU A 101 -3.28 12.99 1.64
CA GLU A 101 -3.26 12.52 0.25
C GLU A 101 -3.21 10.99 0.14
N PHE A 102 -2.41 10.33 0.99
CA PHE A 102 -2.40 8.88 1.13
C PHE A 102 -3.82 8.33 1.42
N LEU A 103 -4.54 8.98 2.33
CA LEU A 103 -5.94 8.65 2.65
C LEU A 103 -6.89 8.90 1.49
N GLY A 104 -6.72 9.97 0.73
CA GLY A 104 -7.52 10.24 -0.45
C GLY A 104 -7.42 9.13 -1.51
N ILE A 105 -6.22 8.58 -1.71
CA ILE A 105 -5.99 7.44 -2.60
C ILE A 105 -6.63 6.18 -2.03
N ALA A 106 -6.49 5.93 -0.73
CA ALA A 106 -7.10 4.80 -0.03
C ALA A 106 -8.64 4.81 -0.16
N ARG A 107 -9.26 5.99 -0.01
CA ARG A 107 -10.71 6.16 -0.17
C ARG A 107 -11.19 5.82 -1.57
N TRP A 108 -10.46 6.19 -2.62
CA TRP A 108 -10.83 5.76 -3.97
C TRP A 108 -10.85 4.25 -4.13
N LEU A 109 -9.89 3.54 -3.52
CA LEU A 109 -9.82 2.09 -3.61
C LEU A 109 -11.04 1.44 -2.96
N VAL A 110 -11.40 1.90 -1.76
CA VAL A 110 -12.61 1.47 -1.05
C VAL A 110 -13.86 1.80 -1.85
N HIS A 111 -14.01 3.03 -2.33
CA HIS A 111 -15.16 3.46 -3.13
C HIS A 111 -15.36 2.59 -4.37
N PHE A 112 -14.29 2.29 -5.12
CA PHE A 112 -14.41 1.41 -6.29
C PHE A 112 -14.82 -0.02 -5.88
N ALA A 113 -14.37 -0.53 -4.74
CA ALA A 113 -14.78 -1.84 -4.25
C ALA A 113 -16.22 -1.86 -3.69
N ASP A 114 -16.70 -0.74 -3.13
CA ASP A 114 -18.11 -0.55 -2.75
C ASP A 114 -19.03 -0.53 -3.96
N THR A 115 -18.59 0.08 -5.07
CA THR A 115 -19.43 0.31 -6.25
C THR A 115 -19.27 -0.74 -7.36
N SER A 116 -18.28 -1.64 -7.27
CA SER A 116 -17.99 -2.67 -8.26
C SER A 116 -17.91 -4.05 -7.60
N PRO A 117 -19.01 -4.84 -7.57
CA PRO A 117 -19.01 -6.18 -6.99
C PRO A 117 -17.93 -7.10 -7.57
N GLN A 118 -17.61 -6.96 -8.86
CA GLN A 118 -16.55 -7.72 -9.52
C GLN A 118 -15.16 -7.39 -8.97
N LEU A 119 -14.93 -6.14 -8.55
CA LEU A 119 -13.66 -5.76 -7.93
C LEU A 119 -13.57 -6.36 -6.53
N ALA A 120 -14.60 -6.20 -5.72
CA ALA A 120 -14.63 -6.78 -4.37
C ALA A 120 -14.38 -8.30 -4.41
N ALA A 121 -15.08 -9.03 -5.29
CA ALA A 121 -14.89 -10.47 -5.47
C ALA A 121 -13.48 -10.84 -5.96
N ASP A 122 -12.87 -10.06 -6.86
CA ASP A 122 -11.49 -10.27 -7.30
C ASP A 122 -10.49 -10.09 -6.15
N LEU A 123 -10.67 -9.05 -5.32
CA LEU A 123 -9.81 -8.78 -4.17
C LEU A 123 -9.96 -9.88 -3.10
N ASP A 124 -11.18 -10.28 -2.76
CA ASP A 124 -11.45 -11.38 -1.82
C ASP A 124 -10.85 -12.70 -2.29
N SER A 125 -10.97 -13.00 -3.59
CA SER A 125 -10.38 -14.21 -4.19
C SER A 125 -8.85 -14.19 -4.10
N ARG A 126 -8.20 -13.04 -4.33
CA ARG A 126 -6.74 -12.88 -4.19
C ARG A 126 -6.29 -13.08 -2.75
N VAL A 127 -6.95 -12.44 -1.78
CA VAL A 127 -6.65 -12.59 -0.35
C VAL A 127 -6.82 -14.05 0.07
N SER A 128 -7.93 -14.68 -0.31
CA SER A 128 -8.21 -16.09 -0.02
C SER A 128 -7.19 -17.04 -0.66
N SER A 129 -6.77 -16.77 -1.90
CA SER A 129 -5.76 -17.58 -2.60
C SER A 129 -4.39 -17.49 -1.93
N PHE A 130 -4.01 -16.29 -1.49
CA PHE A 130 -2.75 -16.02 -0.80
C PHE A 130 -2.64 -16.79 0.53
N VAL A 131 -3.72 -16.83 1.31
CA VAL A 131 -3.76 -17.59 2.57
C VAL A 131 -3.69 -19.09 2.30
N ARG A 132 -4.52 -19.59 1.37
CA ARG A 132 -4.73 -21.04 1.17
C ARG A 132 -3.54 -21.79 0.58
N SER A 133 -2.67 -21.16 -0.21
CA SER A 133 -1.65 -21.92 -0.96
C SER A 133 -0.37 -21.15 -1.25
N ALA A 134 0.76 -21.86 -1.34
CA ALA A 134 2.03 -21.29 -1.80
C ALA A 134 1.94 -20.77 -3.25
N LYS A 135 1.17 -21.44 -4.11
CA LYS A 135 0.91 -20.97 -5.48
C LYS A 135 0.23 -19.59 -5.49
N GLY A 136 -0.72 -19.38 -4.59
CA GLY A 136 -1.40 -18.08 -4.39
C GLY A 136 -0.50 -16.98 -3.83
N ARG A 137 0.64 -17.33 -3.23
CA ARG A 137 1.67 -16.38 -2.75
C ARG A 137 2.82 -16.15 -3.73
N SER A 138 2.90 -16.96 -4.79
CA SER A 138 3.97 -16.86 -5.78
C SER A 138 4.07 -15.47 -6.42
N ARG A 139 5.22 -15.15 -7.01
CA ARG A 139 5.44 -13.87 -7.69
C ARG A 139 4.55 -13.69 -8.93
N SER A 140 4.06 -14.77 -9.54
CA SER A 140 3.11 -14.68 -10.65
C SER A 140 1.70 -14.32 -10.15
N ALA A 141 1.27 -14.88 -9.03
CA ALA A 141 -0.03 -14.58 -8.42
C ALA A 141 -0.06 -13.22 -7.71
N VAL A 142 0.98 -12.93 -6.92
CA VAL A 142 1.16 -11.68 -6.18
C VAL A 142 2.52 -11.09 -6.53
N PRO A 143 2.62 -10.28 -7.60
CA PRO A 143 3.90 -9.71 -8.04
C PRO A 143 4.54 -8.77 -7.02
N ASP A 144 3.75 -8.12 -6.18
CA ASP A 144 4.18 -7.12 -5.22
C ASP A 144 3.40 -7.26 -3.91
N LEU A 145 4.10 -7.41 -2.78
CA LEU A 145 3.47 -7.61 -1.48
C LEU A 145 2.86 -6.31 -0.92
N GLY A 146 3.43 -5.15 -1.23
CA GLY A 146 2.88 -3.89 -0.76
C GLY A 146 1.55 -3.57 -1.45
N ASP A 147 1.46 -3.83 -2.76
CA ASP A 147 0.19 -3.74 -3.49
C ASP A 147 -0.84 -4.72 -2.90
N PHE A 148 -0.40 -5.93 -2.51
CA PHE A 148 -1.26 -6.92 -1.87
C PHE A 148 -1.80 -6.50 -0.50
N VAL A 149 -0.98 -5.88 0.36
CA VAL A 149 -1.49 -5.33 1.64
C VAL A 149 -2.56 -4.27 1.38
N CYS A 150 -2.39 -3.44 0.35
CA CYS A 150 -3.39 -2.44 -0.01
C CYS A 150 -4.71 -3.06 -0.51
N TYR A 151 -4.69 -4.26 -1.11
CA TYR A 151 -5.93 -4.96 -1.47
C TYR A 151 -6.79 -5.30 -0.25
N MET A 152 -6.17 -5.58 0.90
CA MET A 152 -6.87 -5.92 2.13
C MET A 152 -7.75 -4.79 2.65
N LEU A 153 -7.42 -3.53 2.32
CA LEU A 153 -8.24 -2.37 2.66
C LEU A 153 -9.66 -2.46 2.07
N ALA A 154 -9.78 -3.08 0.90
CA ALA A 154 -11.00 -3.13 0.10
C ALA A 154 -11.59 -4.55 -0.05
N ALA A 155 -10.96 -5.55 0.57
CA ALA A 155 -11.49 -6.90 0.70
C ALA A 155 -12.62 -6.92 1.74
N ARG A 156 -13.68 -7.70 1.51
CA ARG A 156 -14.81 -7.86 2.44
C ARG A 156 -14.61 -8.98 3.43
N SER A 157 -13.91 -10.02 2.99
CA SER A 157 -13.69 -11.23 3.79
C SER A 157 -12.24 -11.28 4.24
N LEU A 158 -11.91 -10.49 5.27
CA LEU A 158 -10.56 -10.36 5.79
C LEU A 158 -10.41 -11.00 7.17
N ASP A 159 -9.68 -12.10 7.23
CA ASP A 159 -9.16 -12.64 8.49
C ASP A 159 -7.69 -12.24 8.65
N LEU A 160 -7.47 -11.17 9.42
CA LEU A 160 -6.13 -10.67 9.70
C LEU A 160 -5.24 -11.70 10.43
N SER A 161 -5.85 -12.54 11.27
CA SER A 161 -5.13 -13.56 12.04
C SER A 161 -4.55 -14.67 11.15
N ALA A 162 -5.21 -14.96 10.02
CA ALA A 162 -4.71 -15.90 9.02
C ALA A 162 -3.78 -15.25 7.99
N VAL A 163 -4.08 -14.02 7.55
CA VAL A 163 -3.34 -13.37 6.45
C VAL A 163 -1.98 -12.82 6.88
N ILE A 164 -1.86 -12.25 8.09
CA ILE A 164 -0.60 -11.62 8.53
C ILE A 164 0.51 -12.66 8.69
N PRO A 165 0.30 -13.84 9.31
CA PRO A 165 1.33 -14.88 9.35
C PRO A 165 1.74 -15.39 7.96
N ALA A 166 0.79 -15.50 7.02
CA ALA A 166 1.10 -15.86 5.64
C ALA A 166 1.92 -14.77 4.92
N LEU A 167 1.60 -13.50 5.19
CA LEU A 167 2.32 -12.35 4.65
C LEU A 167 3.75 -12.31 5.19
N VAL A 168 3.95 -12.48 6.50
CA VAL A 168 5.28 -12.49 7.13
C VAL A 168 6.20 -13.52 6.50
N ARG A 169 5.71 -14.76 6.34
CA ARG A 169 6.48 -15.84 5.69
C ARG A 169 6.94 -15.44 4.28
N GLU A 170 6.04 -14.86 3.50
CA GLU A 170 6.34 -14.46 2.11
C GLU A 170 7.26 -13.23 2.05
N VAL A 171 7.11 -12.25 2.95
CA VAL A 171 8.02 -11.10 3.04
C VAL A 171 9.44 -11.57 3.34
N LEU A 172 9.60 -12.45 4.33
CA LEU A 172 10.91 -13.03 4.68
C LEU A 172 11.51 -13.76 3.48
N ALA A 173 10.77 -14.69 2.86
CA ALA A 173 11.25 -15.46 1.72
C ALA A 173 11.68 -14.57 0.53
N ARG A 174 10.93 -13.50 0.23
CA ARG A 174 11.28 -12.57 -0.85
C ARG A 174 12.49 -11.70 -0.52
N ASN A 175 12.62 -11.25 0.72
CA ASN A 175 13.75 -10.43 1.16
C ASN A 175 15.05 -11.25 1.24
N VAL A 176 14.98 -12.52 1.68
CA VAL A 176 16.11 -13.48 1.60
C VAL A 176 16.61 -13.58 0.14
N ARG A 177 15.70 -13.75 -0.81
CA ARG A 177 16.04 -13.84 -2.23
C ARG A 177 16.67 -12.55 -2.77
N TRP A 178 16.17 -11.40 -2.32
CA TRP A 178 16.64 -10.10 -2.79
C TRP A 178 18.03 -9.76 -2.24
N ALA A 179 18.27 -10.03 -0.96
CA ALA A 179 19.54 -9.79 -0.27
C ALA A 179 20.59 -10.88 -0.58
N LYS A 180 20.80 -11.18 -1.87
CA LYS A 180 21.71 -12.23 -2.38
C LYS A 180 23.01 -12.30 -1.58
N GLY A 181 23.35 -13.47 -1.06
CA GLY A 181 24.59 -13.70 -0.32
C GLY A 181 24.57 -13.26 1.15
N ALA A 182 23.42 -12.85 1.68
CA ALA A 182 23.26 -12.66 3.11
C ALA A 182 23.51 -13.97 3.86
N LYS A 183 24.33 -13.87 4.92
CA LYS A 183 24.82 -15.02 5.69
C LYS A 183 23.94 -15.31 6.91
N ASP A 184 23.18 -14.32 7.35
CA ASP A 184 22.40 -14.36 8.57
C ASP A 184 21.17 -13.44 8.47
N PRO A 185 20.21 -13.57 9.40
CA PRO A 185 18.98 -12.78 9.39
C PRO A 185 19.23 -11.27 9.52
N THR A 186 20.18 -10.86 10.36
CA THR A 186 20.47 -9.45 10.65
C THR A 186 20.90 -8.72 9.38
N HIS A 187 21.79 -9.33 8.60
CA HIS A 187 22.21 -8.77 7.31
C HIS A 187 21.03 -8.59 6.35
N VAL A 188 20.10 -9.54 6.25
CA VAL A 188 18.89 -9.35 5.43
C VAL A 188 18.00 -8.25 5.96
N PHE A 189 17.85 -8.16 7.29
CA PHE A 189 17.08 -7.10 7.90
C PHE A 189 17.62 -5.72 7.50
N ASP A 190 18.93 -5.53 7.62
CA ASP A 190 19.59 -4.28 7.26
C ASP A 190 19.49 -3.97 5.77
N ALA A 191 19.76 -4.96 4.91
CA ALA A 191 19.68 -4.80 3.46
C ALA A 191 18.24 -4.49 2.98
N CYS A 192 17.23 -5.06 3.64
CA CYS A 192 15.82 -4.96 3.24
C CYS A 192 15.00 -4.04 4.17
N LYS A 193 15.65 -3.17 4.95
CA LYS A 193 15.02 -2.36 5.99
C LYS A 193 13.83 -1.54 5.48
N VAL A 194 13.97 -0.91 4.31
CA VAL A 194 12.90 -0.16 3.65
C VAL A 194 11.68 -1.06 3.37
N SER A 195 11.89 -2.29 2.90
CA SER A 195 10.81 -3.25 2.64
C SER A 195 10.05 -3.60 3.92
N PHE A 196 10.78 -3.96 4.99
CA PHE A 196 10.18 -4.30 6.28
C PHE A 196 9.36 -3.15 6.85
N ARG A 197 9.91 -1.94 6.86
CA ARG A 197 9.23 -0.72 7.34
C ARG A 197 8.00 -0.36 6.50
N THR A 198 8.10 -0.51 5.18
CA THR A 198 6.98 -0.29 4.26
C THR A 198 5.82 -1.24 4.56
N VAL A 199 6.10 -2.54 4.69
CA VAL A 199 5.07 -3.54 5.01
C VAL A 199 4.49 -3.28 6.39
N ALA A 200 5.33 -2.99 7.38
CA ALA A 200 4.89 -2.65 8.74
C ALA A 200 3.89 -1.50 8.70
N PHE A 201 4.22 -0.39 8.05
CA PHE A 201 3.33 0.77 7.94
C PHE A 201 2.03 0.48 7.17
N LEU A 202 2.09 -0.31 6.10
CA LEU A 202 0.88 -0.70 5.37
C LEU A 202 -0.02 -1.63 6.21
N VAL A 203 0.51 -2.37 7.18
CA VAL A 203 -0.33 -3.18 8.07
C VAL A 203 -0.78 -2.36 9.29
N SER A 204 0.13 -1.73 10.01
CA SER A 204 -0.17 -0.99 11.24
C SER A 204 -0.87 0.34 10.98
N GLY A 205 -0.32 1.15 10.07
CA GLY A 205 -0.91 2.41 9.65
C GLY A 205 -2.17 2.17 8.85
N LEU A 206 -2.09 1.48 7.71
CA LEU A 206 -3.24 1.38 6.82
C LEU A 206 -4.32 0.41 7.34
N LEU A 207 -3.99 -0.82 7.77
CA LEU A 207 -5.05 -1.76 8.19
C LEU A 207 -5.54 -1.51 9.61
N PHE A 208 -4.64 -1.41 10.60
CA PHE A 208 -5.09 -1.26 12.00
C PHE A 208 -5.60 0.13 12.34
N THR A 209 -5.18 1.18 11.63
CA THR A 209 -5.65 2.55 11.90
C THR A 209 -6.83 2.96 11.01
N LEU A 210 -7.00 2.40 9.80
CA LEU A 210 -8.04 2.90 8.87
C LEU A 210 -9.22 1.97 8.65
N VAL A 211 -9.02 0.64 8.65
CA VAL A 211 -10.14 -0.32 8.52
C VAL A 211 -11.23 -0.12 9.59
N PRO A 212 -10.93 0.27 10.85
CA PRO A 212 -11.97 0.53 11.84
C PRO A 212 -12.90 1.71 11.53
N PHE A 213 -12.63 2.52 10.50
CA PHE A 213 -13.36 3.76 10.23
C PHE A 213 -14.23 3.64 8.98
N PRO A 214 -15.56 3.65 9.12
CA PRO A 214 -16.49 3.55 8.00
C PRO A 214 -16.34 4.72 7.03
N ALA A 215 -16.47 4.47 5.72
CA ALA A 215 -16.42 5.49 4.69
C ALA A 215 -17.39 6.65 4.94
N GLN A 216 -18.56 6.36 5.54
CA GLN A 216 -19.59 7.33 5.88
C GLN A 216 -19.09 8.43 6.83
N GLN A 217 -18.19 8.12 7.77
CA GLN A 217 -17.63 9.12 8.68
C GLN A 217 -16.70 10.11 7.97
N LEU A 218 -16.02 9.66 6.92
CA LEU A 218 -15.15 10.51 6.11
C LEU A 218 -15.95 11.32 5.09
N ASP A 219 -17.12 10.82 4.67
CA ASP A 219 -18.08 11.54 3.81
C ASP A 219 -18.68 12.74 4.56
N SER A 220 -19.08 12.57 5.83
CA SER A 220 -19.62 13.66 6.66
C SER A 220 -18.59 14.76 6.99
N ARG A 221 -17.31 14.51 6.70
CA ARG A 221 -16.18 15.43 6.92
C ARG A 221 -15.56 15.92 5.61
N ALA A 222 -16.27 15.75 4.50
CA ALA A 222 -15.88 16.23 3.17
C ALA A 222 -14.45 15.84 2.76
N GLY A 223 -14.02 14.62 3.06
CA GLY A 223 -12.65 14.19 2.73
C GLY A 223 -11.81 13.98 3.97
N SER A 224 -12.02 14.84 4.95
CA SER A 224 -11.04 15.12 5.99
C SER A 224 -10.99 14.00 7.04
N PRO A 225 -9.82 13.42 7.31
CA PRO A 225 -9.69 12.47 8.41
C PRO A 225 -10.04 13.09 9.76
N LEU A 226 -10.35 12.22 10.72
CA LEU A 226 -10.35 12.59 12.13
C LEU A 226 -8.92 12.91 12.57
N ALA A 227 -8.77 13.87 13.49
CA ALA A 227 -7.47 14.20 14.07
C ALA A 227 -6.79 12.96 14.69
N SER A 228 -7.57 12.07 15.31
CA SER A 228 -7.09 10.79 15.85
C SER A 228 -6.57 9.83 14.79
N GLN A 229 -7.22 9.75 13.62
CA GLN A 229 -6.75 8.92 12.50
C GLN A 229 -5.42 9.44 11.95
N LEU A 230 -5.34 10.76 11.76
CA LEU A 230 -4.13 11.40 11.25
C LEU A 230 -2.97 11.24 12.24
N ALA A 231 -3.21 11.48 13.53
CA ALA A 231 -2.25 11.26 14.60
C ALA A 231 -1.81 9.79 14.67
N GLY A 232 -2.74 8.83 14.54
CA GLY A 232 -2.43 7.40 14.52
C GLY A 232 -1.57 6.99 13.32
N LEU A 233 -1.83 7.53 12.13
CA LEU A 233 -0.99 7.31 10.95
C LEU A 233 0.40 7.93 11.11
N GLN A 234 0.49 9.16 11.61
CA GLN A 234 1.78 9.81 11.89
C GLN A 234 2.60 9.03 12.91
N GLN A 235 1.96 8.58 13.99
CA GLN A 235 2.60 7.77 15.01
C GLN A 235 3.08 6.45 14.42
N SER A 236 2.24 5.76 13.64
CA SER A 236 2.61 4.53 12.94
C SER A 236 3.81 4.74 12.00
N ALA A 237 3.85 5.85 11.25
CA ALA A 237 4.99 6.18 10.38
C ALA A 237 6.27 6.39 11.19
N LYS A 238 6.20 7.13 12.31
CA LYS A 238 7.34 7.37 13.21
C LYS A 238 7.85 6.08 13.86
N GLU A 239 6.96 5.21 14.32
CA GLU A 239 7.31 3.92 14.91
C GLU A 239 7.94 2.99 13.87
N CYS A 240 7.33 2.89 12.69
CA CYS A 240 7.87 2.08 11.60
C CYS A 240 9.25 2.57 11.15
N ALA A 241 9.49 3.89 11.15
CA ALA A 241 10.80 4.46 10.82
C ALA A 241 11.89 4.09 11.83
N LYS A 242 11.53 3.75 13.08
CA LYS A 242 12.46 3.33 14.13
C LYS A 242 12.77 1.84 14.12
N ILE A 243 11.96 1.02 13.44
CA ILE A 243 12.18 -0.44 13.39
C ILE A 243 13.59 -0.73 12.87
N SER A 244 14.36 -1.44 13.70
CA SER A 244 15.76 -1.77 13.54
C SER A 244 16.05 -3.27 13.71
N SER A 245 15.06 -4.04 14.20
CA SER A 245 15.18 -5.48 14.39
C SER A 245 13.93 -6.25 13.95
N PHE A 246 14.07 -7.56 13.76
CA PHE A 246 12.91 -8.43 13.50
C PHE A 246 11.91 -8.42 14.64
N ARG A 247 12.36 -8.35 15.91
CA ARG A 247 11.44 -8.33 17.05
C ARG A 247 10.47 -7.14 16.94
N GLU A 248 11.00 -5.94 16.78
CA GLU A 248 10.21 -4.72 16.60
C GLU A 248 9.31 -4.82 15.36
N TRP A 249 9.79 -5.46 14.29
CA TRP A 249 8.98 -5.68 13.09
C TRP A 249 7.78 -6.61 13.35
N TYR A 250 7.98 -7.75 14.02
CA TYR A 250 6.88 -8.64 14.41
C TYR A 250 5.87 -7.95 15.34
N GLU A 251 6.36 -7.18 16.32
CA GLU A 251 5.53 -6.42 17.25
C GLU A 251 4.67 -5.37 16.51
N SER A 252 5.24 -4.69 15.51
CA SER A 252 4.48 -3.74 14.66
C SER A 252 3.33 -4.40 13.89
N LEU A 253 3.43 -5.71 13.65
CA LEU A 253 2.40 -6.53 13.00
C LEU A 253 1.45 -7.21 14.00
N ARG A 254 1.55 -6.88 15.30
CA ARG A 254 0.82 -7.52 16.41
C ARG A 254 1.06 -9.02 16.49
N LEU A 255 2.26 -9.46 16.15
CA LEU A 255 2.69 -10.85 16.28
C LEU A 255 3.75 -10.99 17.37
N ARG A 256 3.78 -12.16 18.00
CA ARG A 256 4.90 -12.54 18.86
C ARG A 256 6.11 -12.86 17.98
N ALA A 257 7.24 -12.23 18.26
CA ALA A 257 8.50 -12.58 17.61
C ALA A 257 8.88 -14.03 17.94
N PRO A 258 9.41 -14.80 16.97
CA PRO A 258 9.88 -16.16 17.23
C PRO A 258 11.05 -16.13 18.23
N GLU A 259 11.06 -17.08 19.17
CA GLU A 259 12.19 -17.23 20.11
C GLU A 259 13.49 -17.59 19.38
N ARG A 260 13.34 -18.31 18.27
CA ARG A 260 14.42 -18.77 17.40
C ARG A 260 14.27 -18.21 15.99
N MET A 261 14.79 -17.00 15.79
CA MET A 261 14.74 -16.31 14.49
C MET A 261 15.55 -17.05 13.41
N ASP A 262 16.57 -17.80 13.81
CA ASP A 262 17.37 -18.68 12.95
C ASP A 262 16.53 -19.79 12.29
N LEU A 263 15.57 -20.38 13.02
CA LEU A 263 14.67 -21.40 12.45
C LEU A 263 13.69 -20.82 11.42
N GLU A 264 13.12 -19.65 11.72
CA GLU A 264 12.25 -18.93 10.77
C GLU A 264 13.03 -18.46 9.55
N TRP A 265 14.29 -18.08 9.73
CA TRP A 265 15.22 -17.79 8.65
C TRP A 265 15.48 -19.01 7.76
N ASP A 266 15.85 -20.15 8.33
CA ASP A 266 16.07 -21.39 7.56
C ASP A 266 14.82 -21.79 6.76
N ARG A 267 13.65 -21.58 7.34
CA ARG A 267 12.37 -21.78 6.66
C ARG A 267 12.22 -20.82 5.49
N ALA A 268 12.47 -19.54 5.70
CA ALA A 268 12.40 -18.51 4.66
C ALA A 268 13.39 -18.78 3.52
N VAL A 269 14.61 -19.26 3.83
CA VAL A 269 15.60 -19.68 2.83
C VAL A 269 15.06 -20.83 1.99
N ARG A 270 14.53 -21.90 2.60
CA ARG A 270 13.92 -23.03 1.88
C ARG A 270 12.74 -22.60 1.01
N GLU A 271 11.88 -21.72 1.52
CA GLU A 271 10.72 -21.21 0.77
C GLU A 271 11.14 -20.30 -0.40
N SER A 272 12.22 -19.53 -0.22
CA SER A 272 12.79 -18.67 -1.26
C SER A 272 13.37 -19.49 -2.43
N GLN A 273 13.83 -20.72 -2.19
CA GLN A 273 14.30 -21.63 -3.22
C GLN A 273 13.13 -22.28 -3.97
N ARG A 274 12.07 -22.68 -3.26
CA ARG A 274 10.88 -23.33 -3.85
C ARG A 274 10.05 -22.44 -4.75
N THR A 275 10.00 -21.14 -4.48
CA THR A 275 9.20 -20.19 -5.26
C THR A 275 10.00 -19.55 -6.41
N ALA A 276 11.24 -20.00 -6.65
CA ALA A 276 12.11 -19.54 -7.75
C ALA A 276 11.96 -20.39 -9.02
N SER A 277 11.44 -21.61 -8.89
CA SER A 277 10.97 -22.50 -9.97
C SER A 277 9.52 -22.22 -10.33
#